data_AF-A0A7X4GES7-F1
#
_entry.id   AF-A0A7X4GES7-F1
#
_cell.length_a   1.000
_cell.length_b   1.000
_cell.length_c   1.000
_cell.angle_alpha   90.00
_cell.angle_beta   90.00
_cell.angle_gamma   90.00
#
_symmetry.space_group_name_H-M   'P 1'
#
loop_
_entity.id
_entity.type
_entity.pdbx_description
1 polymer ?
#
loop_
_entity_poly.entity_id
_entity_poly.type
_entity_poly.pdbx_seq_one_letter_code
_entity_poly.pdbx_strand_id
1 'polypeptide(L)'
;MPDTAVDLDFADGRYRFWLALPHVVELERKCGGKSVFAMYDAMGAGLGMAGEAPIYMGGSTAMVTDIRETIRLGLIGGGSALVDGSEIEVGPNRARDLVDTYTFPARPLTEGLHVAWSILHAAIVGIDLKKKAPDADETGSPSPSEKDS
;
A
#
# COMPACT_ATOMS: atom_id res chain seq x y z
N MET A 1 7.53 -2.02 18.78
CA MET A 1 7.44 -3.04 17.70
C MET A 1 7.20 -2.29 16.41
N PRO A 2 7.82 -2.69 15.29
CA PRO A 2 7.52 -2.10 14.00
C PRO A 2 6.04 -2.30 13.65
N ASP A 3 5.44 -1.35 12.92
CA ASP A 3 4.09 -1.54 12.40
C ASP A 3 4.15 -2.54 11.23
N THR A 4 3.07 -3.27 11.00
CA THR A 4 2.95 -4.26 9.91
C THR A 4 1.93 -3.84 8.86
N ALA A 5 1.24 -2.72 9.08
CA ALA A 5 0.44 -2.06 8.08
C ALA A 5 1.29 -1.03 7.32
N VAL A 6 0.90 -0.71 6.08
CA VAL A 6 1.58 0.31 5.25
C VAL A 6 0.54 1.16 4.54
N ASP A 7 0.79 2.47 4.49
CA ASP A 7 -0.06 3.41 3.74
C ASP A 7 0.64 3.76 2.43
N LEU A 8 0.01 3.41 1.30
CA LEU A 8 0.56 3.60 -0.04
C LEU A 8 -0.40 4.39 -0.93
N ASP A 9 0.15 5.15 -1.87
CA ASP A 9 -0.64 5.72 -2.96
C ASP A 9 -1.03 4.60 -3.92
N PHE A 10 -2.33 4.42 -4.12
CA PHE A 10 -2.90 3.38 -4.95
C PHE A 10 -4.25 3.84 -5.49
N ALA A 11 -4.56 3.45 -6.73
CA ALA A 11 -5.82 3.81 -7.38
C ALA A 11 -6.06 5.34 -7.38
N ASP A 12 -7.07 5.79 -6.64
CA ASP A 12 -7.60 7.15 -6.55
C ASP A 12 -7.25 7.85 -5.22
N GLY A 13 -6.36 7.28 -4.40
CA GLY A 13 -5.97 7.93 -3.16
C GLY A 13 -4.86 7.23 -2.38
N ARG A 14 -4.84 7.49 -1.08
CA ARG A 14 -3.89 6.87 -0.15
C ARG A 14 -4.58 5.82 0.68
N TYR A 15 -4.19 4.56 0.47
CA TYR A 15 -4.84 3.40 1.06
C TYR A 15 -3.99 2.81 2.17
N ARG A 16 -4.64 2.43 3.27
CA ARG A 16 -4.01 1.60 4.28
C ARG A 16 -4.09 0.15 3.84
N PHE A 17 -2.98 -0.56 3.94
CA PHE A 17 -2.89 -1.99 3.66
C PHE A 17 -2.40 -2.72 4.90
N TRP A 18 -3.05 -3.83 5.24
CA TRP A 18 -2.62 -4.67 6.36
C TRP A 18 -2.97 -6.14 6.13
N LEU A 19 -2.00 -7.03 6.33
CA LEU A 19 -2.21 -8.48 6.25
C LEU A 19 -2.23 -9.09 7.64
N ALA A 20 -3.34 -8.96 8.35
CA ALA A 20 -3.59 -9.73 9.57
C ALA A 20 -3.55 -11.25 9.29
N LEU A 21 -3.34 -12.06 10.33
CA LEU A 21 -3.18 -13.52 10.20
C LEU A 21 -4.29 -14.22 9.38
N PRO A 22 -5.59 -13.92 9.53
CA PRO A 22 -6.63 -14.53 8.70
C PRO A 22 -6.45 -14.23 7.21
N HIS A 23 -6.00 -13.02 6.86
CA HIS A 23 -5.74 -12.61 5.49
C HIS A 23 -4.51 -13.32 4.92
N VAL A 24 -3.46 -13.52 5.72
CA VAL A 24 -2.29 -14.32 5.32
C VAL A 24 -2.69 -15.75 4.98
N VAL A 25 -3.47 -16.41 5.85
CA VAL A 25 -3.95 -17.78 5.61
C VAL A 25 -4.83 -17.85 4.36
N GLU A 26 -5.71 -16.86 4.14
CA GLU A 26 -6.50 -16.80 2.91
C GLU A 26 -5.64 -16.61 1.66
N LEU A 27 -4.63 -15.74 1.74
CA LEU A 27 -3.71 -15.44 0.64
C LEU A 27 -2.97 -16.69 0.18
N GLU A 28 -2.35 -17.41 1.11
CA GLU A 28 -1.62 -18.65 0.81
C GLU A 28 -2.55 -19.69 0.17
N ARG A 29 -3.77 -19.86 0.72
CA ARG A 29 -4.77 -20.78 0.17
C ARG A 29 -5.19 -20.41 -1.25
N LYS A 30 -5.42 -19.12 -1.54
CA LYS A 30 -5.84 -18.65 -2.86
C LYS A 30 -4.72 -18.68 -3.89
N CYS A 31 -3.48 -18.57 -3.45
CA CYS A 31 -2.29 -18.55 -4.30
C CYS A 31 -1.63 -19.93 -4.39
N GLY A 32 -2.41 -21.01 -4.37
CA GLY A 32 -1.93 -22.37 -4.61
C GLY A 32 -1.09 -22.97 -3.48
N GLY A 33 -1.25 -22.49 -2.25
CA GLY A 33 -0.51 -22.98 -1.06
C GLY A 33 0.92 -22.47 -0.97
N LYS A 34 1.31 -21.49 -1.79
CA LYS A 34 2.61 -20.82 -1.66
C LYS A 34 2.65 -20.03 -0.36
N SER A 35 3.78 -20.08 0.35
CA SER A 35 3.97 -19.25 1.54
C SER A 35 4.10 -17.77 1.17
N VAL A 36 3.72 -16.88 2.08
CA VAL A 36 3.92 -15.43 1.88
C VAL A 36 5.40 -15.05 1.69
N PHE A 37 6.34 -15.83 2.25
CA PHE A 37 7.78 -15.65 2.02
C PHE A 37 8.18 -15.97 0.57
N ALA A 38 7.67 -17.08 0.01
CA ALA A 38 7.95 -17.42 -1.39
C ALA A 38 7.38 -16.37 -2.35
N MET A 39 6.20 -15.82 -2.04
CA MET A 39 5.62 -14.71 -2.81
C MET A 39 6.47 -13.45 -2.69
N TYR A 40 6.93 -13.11 -1.49
CA TYR A 40 7.80 -11.96 -1.24
C TYR A 40 9.10 -12.03 -2.05
N ASP A 41 9.78 -13.17 -2.02
CA ASP A 41 11.02 -13.39 -2.78
C ASP A 41 10.76 -13.34 -4.29
N ALA A 42 9.70 -14.00 -4.77
CA ALA A 42 9.34 -14.02 -6.19
C ALA A 42 9.00 -12.64 -6.73
N MET A 43 8.33 -11.80 -5.94
CA MET A 43 8.01 -10.42 -6.32
C MET A 43 9.26 -9.53 -6.26
N GLY A 44 10.05 -9.66 -5.19
CA GLY A 44 11.26 -8.86 -4.96
C GLY A 44 12.35 -9.11 -5.99
N ALA A 45 12.48 -10.34 -6.50
CA ALA A 45 13.50 -10.70 -7.49
C ALA A 45 13.42 -9.89 -8.79
N GLY A 46 12.25 -9.34 -9.13
CA GLY A 46 12.07 -8.50 -10.32
C GLY A 46 12.15 -7.01 -10.08
N LEU A 47 12.33 -6.57 -8.83
CA LEU A 47 12.32 -5.16 -8.46
C LEU A 47 13.75 -4.65 -8.27
N GLY A 48 14.03 -3.49 -8.83
CA GLY A 48 15.22 -2.69 -8.57
C GLY A 48 14.84 -1.24 -8.28
N MET A 49 15.84 -0.41 -8.02
CA MET A 49 15.64 1.02 -7.76
C MET A 49 16.36 1.85 -8.84
N ALA A 50 15.68 2.86 -9.36
CA ALA A 50 16.28 3.96 -10.11
C ALA A 50 16.06 5.26 -9.32
N GLY A 51 17.05 5.64 -8.52
CA GLY A 51 16.86 6.68 -7.51
C GLY A 51 15.86 6.21 -6.45
N GLU A 52 14.80 6.99 -6.24
CA GLU A 52 13.71 6.65 -5.31
C GLU A 52 12.55 5.89 -5.97
N ALA A 53 12.56 5.74 -7.30
CA ALA A 53 11.50 5.06 -8.02
C ALA A 53 11.79 3.55 -8.18
N PRO A 54 10.85 2.67 -7.83
CA PRO A 54 10.98 1.24 -8.12
C PRO A 54 10.88 1.01 -9.63
N ILE A 55 11.78 0.20 -10.17
CA ILE A 55 11.78 -0.19 -11.58
C ILE A 55 11.77 -1.71 -11.72
N TYR A 56 11.16 -2.20 -12.80
CA TYR A 56 11.18 -3.62 -13.13
C TYR A 56 12.49 -3.98 -13.86
N MET A 57 13.24 -4.91 -13.29
CA MET A 57 14.56 -5.33 -13.79
C MET A 57 14.53 -6.71 -14.48
N GLY A 58 13.36 -7.36 -14.54
CA GLY A 58 13.23 -8.75 -14.99
C GLY A 58 13.54 -9.76 -13.89
N GLY A 59 13.19 -11.04 -14.10
CA GLY A 59 13.52 -12.13 -13.16
C GLY A 59 12.47 -12.45 -12.09
N SER A 60 11.38 -11.67 -11.99
CA SER A 60 10.25 -12.04 -11.13
C SER A 60 9.55 -13.30 -11.64
N THR A 61 9.26 -14.22 -10.71
CA THR A 61 8.44 -15.42 -10.94
C THR A 61 7.05 -15.30 -10.30
N ALA A 62 6.68 -14.10 -9.84
CA ALA A 62 5.40 -13.85 -9.19
C ALA A 62 4.24 -14.09 -10.16
N MET A 63 3.19 -14.75 -9.68
CA MET A 63 1.99 -14.95 -10.46
C MET A 63 1.07 -13.74 -10.34
N VAL A 64 0.31 -13.46 -11.40
CA VAL A 64 -0.69 -12.38 -11.43
C VAL A 64 -1.68 -12.50 -10.27
N THR A 65 -2.05 -13.74 -9.91
CA THR A 65 -2.92 -14.04 -8.77
C THR A 65 -2.31 -13.62 -7.43
N ASP A 66 -0.99 -13.81 -7.25
CA ASP A 66 -0.30 -13.45 -6.02
C ASP A 66 -0.38 -11.95 -5.83
N ILE A 67 -0.05 -11.20 -6.89
CA ILE A 67 -0.07 -9.73 -6.88
C ILE A 67 -1.47 -9.22 -6.55
N ARG A 68 -2.48 -9.69 -7.29
CA ARG A 68 -3.86 -9.20 -7.14
C ARG A 68 -4.47 -9.57 -5.80
N GLU A 69 -4.26 -10.79 -5.32
CA GLU A 69 -4.82 -11.22 -4.04
C GLU A 69 -4.10 -10.59 -2.84
N THR A 70 -2.77 -10.37 -2.92
CA THR A 70 -2.03 -9.63 -1.90
C THR A 70 -2.58 -8.21 -1.75
N ILE A 71 -2.79 -7.49 -2.86
CA ILE A 71 -3.37 -6.14 -2.83
C ILE A 71 -4.79 -6.19 -2.26
N ARG A 72 -5.65 -7.08 -2.78
CA ARG A 72 -7.05 -7.18 -2.35
C ARG A 72 -7.19 -7.47 -0.86
N LEU A 73 -6.41 -8.42 -0.34
CA LEU A 73 -6.45 -8.80 1.07
C LEU A 73 -5.79 -7.75 1.96
N GLY A 74 -4.73 -7.10 1.47
CA GLY A 74 -4.13 -5.94 2.14
C GLY A 74 -5.14 -4.80 2.32
N LEU A 75 -5.90 -4.46 1.27
CA LEU A 75 -6.96 -3.45 1.33
C LEU A 75 -8.03 -3.80 2.36
N ILE A 76 -8.50 -5.06 2.37
CA ILE A 76 -9.53 -5.52 3.31
C ILE A 76 -9.03 -5.43 4.75
N GLY A 77 -7.79 -5.85 5.01
CA GLY A 77 -7.25 -5.76 6.36
C GLY A 77 -6.93 -4.33 6.77
N GLY A 78 -6.53 -3.47 5.85
CA GLY A 78 -6.29 -2.05 6.13
C GLY A 78 -7.58 -1.27 6.41
N GLY A 79 -8.67 -1.61 5.74
CA GLY A 79 -10.03 -1.18 6.08
C GLY A 79 -10.37 0.28 5.81
N SER A 80 -9.39 1.13 5.50
CA SER A 80 -9.60 2.56 5.25
C SER A 80 -8.68 3.15 4.19
N ALA A 81 -9.10 4.30 3.66
CA ALA A 81 -8.33 5.10 2.72
C ALA A 81 -8.68 6.59 2.84
N LEU A 82 -7.78 7.45 2.40
CA LEU A 82 -8.00 8.87 2.20
C LEU A 82 -8.12 9.15 0.69
N VAL A 83 -9.31 9.50 0.23
CA VAL A 83 -9.64 9.78 -1.18
C VAL A 83 -10.25 11.18 -1.25
N ASP A 84 -9.70 12.06 -2.09
CA ASP A 84 -10.14 13.46 -2.21
C ASP A 84 -10.29 14.18 -0.85
N GLY A 85 -9.36 13.91 0.08
CA GLY A 85 -9.36 14.49 1.42
C GLY A 85 -10.41 13.92 2.39
N SER A 86 -11.17 12.91 1.98
CA SER A 86 -12.18 12.24 2.79
C SER A 86 -11.77 10.83 3.17
N GLU A 87 -11.93 10.46 4.43
CA GLU A 87 -11.72 9.08 4.87
C GLU A 87 -12.89 8.19 4.43
N ILE A 88 -12.57 7.06 3.80
CA ILE A 88 -13.54 6.08 3.34
C ILE A 88 -13.23 4.69 3.90
N GLU A 89 -14.28 3.89 4.08
CA GLU A 89 -14.15 2.47 4.44
C GLU A 89 -13.85 1.61 3.21
N VAL A 90 -12.96 0.63 3.38
CA VAL A 90 -12.55 -0.32 2.34
C VAL A 90 -12.88 -1.74 2.77
N GLY A 91 -14.11 -2.16 2.47
CA GLY A 91 -14.57 -3.55 2.66
C GLY A 91 -14.28 -4.47 1.46
N PRO A 92 -14.69 -5.75 1.53
CA PRO A 92 -14.39 -6.76 0.51
C PRO A 92 -14.82 -6.41 -0.92
N ASN A 93 -16.01 -5.82 -1.08
CA ASN A 93 -16.54 -5.46 -2.41
C ASN A 93 -15.71 -4.32 -3.03
N ARG A 94 -15.47 -3.25 -2.26
CA ARG A 94 -14.66 -2.12 -2.74
C ARG A 94 -13.22 -2.54 -3.01
N ALA A 95 -12.61 -3.36 -2.15
CA ALA A 95 -11.27 -3.90 -2.41
C ALA A 95 -11.22 -4.70 -3.72
N ARG A 96 -12.28 -5.46 -4.03
CA ARG A 96 -12.38 -6.18 -5.30
C ARG A 96 -12.49 -5.23 -6.49
N ASP A 97 -13.40 -4.24 -6.41
CA ASP A 97 -13.61 -3.26 -7.48
C ASP A 97 -12.34 -2.45 -7.76
N LEU A 98 -11.62 -2.04 -6.71
CA LEU A 98 -10.35 -1.33 -6.84
C LEU A 98 -9.29 -2.18 -7.55
N VAL A 99 -9.13 -3.45 -7.18
CA VAL A 99 -8.18 -4.35 -7.84
C VAL A 99 -8.59 -4.63 -9.28
N ASP A 100 -9.88 -4.82 -9.56
CA ASP A 100 -10.37 -5.04 -10.92
C ASP A 100 -10.18 -3.79 -11.82
N THR A 101 -10.33 -2.59 -11.25
CA THR A 101 -10.24 -1.31 -11.98
C THR A 101 -8.81 -0.82 -12.17
N TYR A 102 -7.94 -1.01 -11.17
CA TYR A 102 -6.62 -0.36 -11.10
C TYR A 102 -5.43 -1.32 -11.16
N THR A 103 -5.65 -2.60 -11.45
CA THR A 103 -4.55 -3.55 -11.67
C THR A 103 -4.71 -4.26 -13.01
N PHE A 104 -3.72 -5.07 -13.41
CA PHE A 104 -3.75 -5.82 -14.67
C PHE A 104 -5.06 -6.62 -14.83
N PRO A 105 -5.75 -6.54 -15.99
CA PRO A 105 -5.28 -5.97 -17.27
C PRO A 105 -5.54 -4.48 -17.47
N ALA A 106 -6.25 -3.79 -16.57
CA ALA A 106 -6.56 -2.37 -16.73
C ALA A 106 -5.32 -1.45 -16.62
N ARG A 107 -4.30 -1.91 -15.90
CA ARG A 107 -3.00 -1.24 -15.72
C ARG A 107 -1.83 -2.20 -15.93
N PRO A 108 -0.62 -1.72 -16.28
CA PRO A 108 0.57 -2.55 -16.39
C PRO A 108 0.83 -3.39 -15.13
N LEU A 109 1.19 -4.67 -15.30
CA LEU A 109 1.38 -5.62 -14.19
C LEU A 109 2.48 -5.18 -13.21
N THR A 110 3.49 -4.48 -13.72
CA THR A 110 4.62 -3.97 -12.93
C THR A 110 4.21 -2.93 -11.89
N GLU A 111 3.15 -2.16 -12.14
CA GLU A 111 2.60 -1.21 -11.15
C GLU A 111 2.07 -1.97 -9.92
N GLY A 112 1.29 -3.03 -10.15
CA GLY A 112 0.78 -3.88 -9.07
C GLY A 112 1.87 -4.66 -8.35
N LEU A 113 2.92 -5.09 -9.07
CA LEU A 113 4.03 -5.85 -8.50
C LEU A 113 4.70 -5.11 -7.33
N HIS A 114 5.00 -3.83 -7.52
CA HIS A 114 5.62 -3.02 -6.47
C HIS A 114 4.70 -2.86 -5.26
N VAL A 115 3.41 -2.56 -5.47
CA VAL A 115 2.42 -2.41 -4.39
C VAL A 115 2.32 -3.70 -3.58
N ALA A 116 2.13 -4.84 -4.25
CA ALA A 116 2.04 -6.14 -3.60
C ALA A 116 3.29 -6.49 -2.79
N TRP A 117 4.48 -6.24 -3.36
CA TRP A 117 5.74 -6.45 -2.65
C TRP A 117 5.85 -5.57 -1.39
N SER A 118 5.49 -4.29 -1.48
CA SER A 118 5.53 -3.36 -0.34
C SER A 118 4.60 -3.80 0.80
N ILE A 119 3.42 -4.34 0.48
CA ILE A 119 2.50 -4.91 1.47
C ILE A 119 3.12 -6.13 2.16
N LEU A 120 3.71 -7.06 1.40
CA LEU A 120 4.38 -8.24 1.96
C LEU A 120 5.62 -7.85 2.77
N HIS A 121 6.39 -6.86 2.32
CA HIS A 121 7.55 -6.36 3.03
C HIS A 121 7.15 -5.82 4.40
N ALA A 122 6.10 -5.00 4.48
CA ALA A 122 5.58 -4.49 5.74
C ALA A 122 5.10 -5.62 6.67
N ALA A 123 4.42 -6.63 6.13
CA ALA A 123 3.96 -7.77 6.92
C ALA A 123 5.11 -8.66 7.45
N ILE A 124 6.18 -8.83 6.68
CA ILE A 124 7.29 -9.75 6.99
C ILE A 124 8.39 -9.08 7.81
N VAL A 125 8.83 -7.90 7.36
CA VAL A 125 9.98 -7.18 7.93
C VAL A 125 9.53 -6.15 8.97
N GLY A 126 8.28 -5.68 8.86
CA GLY A 126 7.80 -4.51 9.58
C GLY A 126 8.27 -3.22 8.92
N ILE A 127 7.57 -2.12 9.24
CA ILE A 127 7.99 -0.77 8.87
C ILE A 127 8.28 0.06 10.11
N ASP A 128 9.34 0.86 10.03
CA ASP A 128 9.70 1.80 11.08
C ASP A 128 9.14 3.18 10.71
N LEU A 129 7.94 3.47 11.21
CA LEU A 129 7.31 4.78 11.02
C LEU A 129 8.04 5.79 11.92
N LYS A 130 8.99 6.53 11.36
CA LYS A 130 9.43 7.79 11.98
C LYS A 130 8.20 8.71 12.04
N LYS A 131 7.59 8.82 13.22
CA LYS A 131 6.48 9.74 13.50
C LYS A 131 6.86 11.12 12.97
N LYS A 132 6.18 11.57 11.91
CA LYS A 132 6.24 12.97 11.49
C LYS A 132 5.59 13.77 12.62
N ALA A 133 6.33 14.74 13.18
CA ALA A 133 5.77 15.63 14.20
C ALA A 133 4.56 16.36 13.61
N PRO A 134 3.48 16.60 14.38
CA PRO A 134 2.36 17.38 13.89
C PRO A 134 2.86 18.79 13.54
N ASP A 135 2.60 19.21 12.30
CA ASP A 135 2.82 20.58 11.86
C ASP A 135 2.01 21.50 12.78
N ALA A 136 2.71 22.41 13.47
CA ALA A 136 2.09 23.42 14.30
C ALA A 136 1.31 24.37 13.38
N ASP A 137 0.02 24.57 13.69
CA ASP A 137 -0.85 25.58 13.10
C ASP A 137 -0.12 26.94 12.95
N GLU A 138 0.17 27.35 11.72
CA GLU A 138 0.37 28.76 11.38
C GLU A 138 -0.98 29.48 11.45
N THR A 139 -1.47 29.73 12.66
CA THR A 139 -2.44 30.81 12.89
C THR A 139 -1.67 32.12 12.99
N GLY A 140 -1.51 32.81 11.86
CA GLY A 140 -0.88 34.11 11.87
C GLY A 140 -0.94 34.86 10.56
N SER A 141 -2.10 35.40 10.19
CA SER A 141 -2.28 36.74 9.57
C SER A 141 -3.74 37.00 9.14
N PRO A 142 -4.26 38.26 9.01
CA PRO A 142 -3.59 39.58 9.10
C PRO A 142 -4.30 40.69 9.97
N SER A 143 -3.54 41.79 10.26
CA SER A 143 -3.82 43.25 10.53
C SER A 143 -5.24 43.78 10.91
N PRO A 144 -5.43 44.93 11.66
CA PRO A 144 -4.88 46.27 11.32
C PRO A 144 -4.63 47.34 12.46
N SER A 145 -3.79 48.34 12.13
CA SER A 145 -3.78 49.79 12.50
C SER A 145 -3.52 50.35 13.92
N GLU A 146 -2.53 51.27 13.95
CA GLU A 146 -2.43 52.61 14.62
C GLU A 146 -2.44 52.79 16.16
N LYS A 147 -1.34 53.31 16.74
CA LYS A 147 -1.21 54.68 17.31
C LYS A 147 0.10 54.95 18.09
N ASP A 148 0.67 56.13 17.82
CA ASP A 148 1.42 57.04 18.69
C ASP A 148 2.67 56.56 19.47
N SER A 149 3.87 56.98 19.02
CA SER A 149 4.81 57.88 19.73
C SER A 149 6.13 58.04 18.98
#